data_AF-A0A7L1FHV6-F1
#
_entry.id   AF-A0A7L1FHV6-F1
#
_cell.length_a   1.000
_cell.length_b   1.000
_cell.length_c   1.000
_cell.angle_alpha   90.00
_cell.angle_beta   90.00
_cell.angle_gamma   90.00
#
_symmetry.space_group_name_H-M   'P 1'
#
loop_
_entity.id
_entity.type
_entity.pdbx_description
1 polymer ?
#
loop_
_entity_poly.entity_id
_entity_poly.type
_entity_poly.pdbx_seq_one_letter_code
_entity_poly.pdbx_strand_id
1 'polypeptide(L)' 'TQMSGFWGPGNAGICGNSFPQVLEAFEQAEREPKPPPHLLFSDVYLEMPPRLRRQREELQRHLETYGEHYPLQQFQK' A
#
# COMPACT_ATOMS: atom_id res chain seq x y z
N THR A 1 26.67 -39.61 -10.96
CA THR A 1 26.05 -38.27 -10.94
C THR A 1 25.58 -37.98 -9.53
N GLN A 2 26.34 -37.22 -8.73
CA GLN A 2 25.84 -36.78 -7.42
C GLN A 2 24.86 -35.62 -7.67
N MET A 3 23.61 -35.77 -7.20
CA MET A 3 22.70 -34.63 -7.12
C MET A 3 23.09 -33.82 -5.89
N SER A 4 23.71 -32.66 -6.08
CA SER A 4 23.91 -31.69 -5.02
C SER A 4 22.54 -31.09 -4.66
N GLY A 5 21.92 -31.58 -3.60
CA GLY A 5 20.69 -31.01 -3.06
C GLY A 5 20.94 -29.58 -2.59
N PHE A 6 20.15 -28.63 -3.09
CA PHE A 6 20.24 -27.20 -2.73
C PHE A 6 19.64 -26.88 -1.35
N TRP A 7 18.99 -27.85 -0.69
CA TRP A 7 18.38 -27.72 0.63
C TRP A 7 18.84 -28.81 1.61
N GLY A 8 19.13 -28.43 2.86
CA GLY A 8 19.63 -29.31 3.93
C GLY A 8 19.69 -28.63 5.31
N PRO A 9 20.18 -29.29 6.37
CA PRO A 9 20.15 -28.72 7.73
C PRO A 9 20.89 -27.38 7.87
N GLY A 10 21.90 -27.12 7.04
CA GLY A 10 22.68 -25.88 7.03
C GLY A 10 21.91 -24.63 6.54
N ASN A 11 20.79 -24.80 5.83
CA ASN A 11 19.93 -23.69 5.42
C ASN A 11 18.57 -23.65 6.15
N ALA A 12 18.34 -24.54 7.12
CA ALA A 12 17.16 -24.51 7.99
C ALA A 12 17.07 -23.22 8.84
N GLY A 13 18.20 -22.55 9.10
CA GLY A 13 18.24 -21.26 9.80
C GLY A 13 17.64 -20.09 9.01
N ILE A 14 17.44 -20.24 7.69
CA ILE A 14 16.80 -19.20 6.84
C ILE A 14 15.38 -18.90 7.34
N CYS A 15 14.63 -19.94 7.75
CA CYS A 15 13.27 -19.77 8.27
C CYS A 15 13.24 -19.04 9.63
N GLY A 16 14.28 -19.19 10.46
CA GLY A 16 14.40 -18.49 11.74
C GLY A 16 14.72 -17.00 11.55
N ASN A 17 15.51 -16.66 10.53
CA ASN A 17 15.89 -15.28 10.23
C ASN A 17 14.81 -14.52 9.43
N SER A 18 13.88 -15.21 8.77
CA SER A 18 12.81 -14.56 7.99
C SER A 18 11.69 -14.00 8.87
N PHE A 19 11.38 -14.63 10.00
CA PHE A 19 10.30 -14.18 10.88
C PHE A 19 10.50 -12.76 11.46
N PRO A 20 11.67 -12.39 12.03
CA PRO A 20 11.88 -11.03 12.52
C PRO A 20 11.83 -9.98 11.40
N GLN A 21 12.30 -10.30 10.19
CA GLN A 21 12.23 -9.40 9.03
C GLN A 21 10.77 -9.15 8.60
N VAL A 22 9.93 -10.19 8.62
CA VAL A 22 8.51 -10.06 8.32
C VAL A 22 7.79 -9.21 9.37
N LEU A 23 8.09 -9.42 10.66
CA LEU A 23 7.51 -8.61 11.73
C LEU A 23 7.92 -7.14 11.62
N GLU A 24 9.20 -6.87 11.39
CA GLU A 24 9.70 -5.51 11.21
C GLU A 24 9.03 -4.81 10.01
N ALA A 25 8.93 -5.49 8.86
CA ALA A 25 8.26 -4.94 7.68
C ALA A 25 6.76 -4.69 7.95
N PHE A 26 6.12 -5.52 8.76
CA PHE A 26 4.71 -5.34 9.13
C PHE A 26 4.52 -4.12 10.03
N GLU A 27 5.35 -3.97 11.07
CA GLU A 27 5.32 -2.80 11.95
C GLU A 27 5.58 -1.49 11.19
N GLN A 28 6.49 -1.51 10.21
CA GLN A 28 6.74 -0.37 9.34
C GLN A 28 5.50 -0.04 8.49
N ALA A 29 4.91 -1.03 7.84
CA ALA A 29 3.73 -0.84 6.98
C ALA A 29 2.50 -0.34 7.74
N GLU A 30 2.28 -0.77 8.99
CA GLU A 30 1.14 -0.29 9.81
C GLU A 30 1.29 1.18 10.23
N ARG A 31 2.53 1.68 10.36
CA ARG A 31 2.80 3.08 10.70
C ARG A 31 2.67 4.00 9.50
N GLU A 32 2.78 3.47 8.28
CA GLU A 32 2.68 4.27 7.07
C GLU A 32 1.24 4.78 6.86
N PRO A 33 1.05 6.09 6.64
CA PRO A 33 -0.25 6.63 6.31
C PRO A 33 -0.73 6.11 4.94
N LYS A 34 -2.05 5.95 4.81
CA LYS A 34 -2.70 5.50 3.59
C LYS A 34 -2.42 6.46 2.42
N PRO A 35 -2.32 5.97 1.18
CA PRO A 35 -2.14 6.82 0.01
C PRO A 35 -3.31 7.81 -0.13
N PRO A 36 -3.08 9.01 -0.66
CA PRO A 36 -4.08 10.07 -0.66
C PRO A 36 -5.33 9.69 -1.48
N PRO A 37 -6.54 10.14 -1.09
CA PRO A 37 -7.79 9.70 -1.72
C PRO A 37 -7.91 10.03 -3.22
N HIS A 38 -7.16 11.02 -3.72
CA HIS A 38 -7.19 11.39 -5.14
C HIS A 38 -6.60 10.30 -6.06
N LEU A 39 -5.75 9.42 -5.54
CA LEU A 39 -5.20 8.27 -6.28
C LEU A 39 -6.26 7.20 -6.57
N LEU A 40 -7.43 7.26 -5.93
CA LEU A 40 -8.57 6.40 -6.28
C LEU A 40 -8.97 6.52 -7.76
N PHE A 41 -8.69 7.67 -8.38
CA PHE A 41 -9.07 7.97 -9.76
C PHE A 41 -7.92 7.82 -10.77
N SER A 42 -6.67 7.64 -10.31
CA SER A 42 -5.54 7.41 -11.20
C SER A 42 -5.48 5.94 -11.65
N ASP A 43 -4.75 5.67 -12.72
CA ASP A 43 -4.43 4.33 -13.21
C ASP A 43 -5.63 3.45 -13.65
N VAL A 44 -6.86 4.02 -13.66
CA VAL A 44 -8.05 3.37 -14.22
C VAL A 44 -7.93 3.21 -15.75
N TYR A 45 -7.36 4.23 -16.40
CA TYR A 45 -7.04 4.26 -17.82
C TYR A 45 -5.65 4.89 -17.99
N LEU A 46 -5.03 4.70 -19.15
CA LEU A 46 -3.76 5.34 -19.49
C LEU A 46 -3.80 6.87 -19.30
N GLU A 47 -4.92 7.48 -19.70
CA GLU A 47 -5.19 8.90 -19.49
C GLU A 47 -6.53 9.09 -18.79
N MET A 48 -6.58 9.97 -17.80
CA MET A 48 -7.79 10.25 -17.02
C MET A 48 -8.86 10.92 -17.88
N PRO A 49 -10.00 10.25 -18.16
CA PRO A 49 -11.06 10.83 -18.99
C PRO A 49 -11.69 12.06 -18.33
N PRO A 50 -12.26 13.01 -19.11
CA PRO A 50 -12.85 14.23 -18.56
C PRO A 50 -13.95 14.01 -17.51
N ARG A 51 -14.75 12.95 -17.66
CA ARG A 51 -15.79 12.59 -16.67
C ARG A 51 -15.18 12.16 -15.34
N LEU A 52 -14.12 11.35 -15.38
CA LEU A 52 -13.42 10.86 -14.18
C LEU A 52 -12.71 12.00 -13.46
N ARG A 53 -12.16 12.95 -14.23
CA ARG A 53 -11.58 14.18 -13.67
C ARG A 53 -12.61 15.03 -12.91
N ARG A 54 -13.83 15.17 -13.46
CA ARG A 54 -14.94 15.86 -12.77
C ARG A 54 -15.33 15.16 -11.46
N GLN A 55 -15.42 13.82 -11.47
CA GLN A 55 -15.72 13.06 -10.25
C GLN A 55 -14.65 13.26 -9.16
N ARG A 56 -13.38 13.31 -9.55
CA ARG A 56 -12.28 13.63 -8.63
C ARG A 56 -12.43 15.03 -8.03
N GLU A 57 -12.76 16.03 -8.85
CA GLU A 57 -12.99 17.41 -8.40
C GLU A 57 -14.21 17.53 -7.47
N GLU A 58 -15.29 16.80 -7.76
CA GLU A 58 -16.47 16.73 -6.90
C GLU A 58 -16.15 16.12 -5.54
N LEU A 59 -15.36 15.04 -5.50
CA LEU A 59 -14.90 14.45 -4.23
C LEU A 59 -14.03 15.45 -3.46
N GLN A 60 -13.13 16.16 -4.13
CA GLN A 60 -12.28 17.14 -3.46
C GLN A 60 -13.12 18.22 -2.76
N ARG A 61 -14.10 18.81 -3.45
CA ARG A 61 -15.01 19.81 -2.87
C ARG A 61 -15.85 19.24 -1.72
N HIS A 62 -16.27 17.98 -1.85
CA HIS A 62 -17.00 17.27 -0.80
C HIS A 62 -16.16 17.11 0.46
N LEU A 63 -14.89 16.72 0.33
CA LEU A 63 -13.98 16.59 1.47
C LEU A 63 -13.57 17.94 2.07
N GLU A 64 -13.53 19.01 1.27
CA GLU A 64 -13.33 20.38 1.77
C GLU A 64 -14.50 20.84 2.65
N THR A 65 -15.73 20.45 2.32
CA THR A 65 -16.94 20.88 3.06
C THR A 65 -17.32 19.92 4.20
N TYR A 66 -17.16 18.62 3.99
CA TYR A 66 -17.64 17.54 4.86
C TYR A 66 -16.51 16.61 5.33
N GLY A 67 -15.26 17.06 5.27
CA GLY A 67 -14.09 16.27 5.64
C GLY A 67 -14.10 15.76 7.08
N GLU A 68 -14.81 16.44 7.99
CA GLU A 68 -14.96 16.04 9.39
C GLU A 68 -15.63 14.66 9.56
N HIS A 69 -16.39 14.20 8.57
CA HIS A 69 -17.04 12.89 8.59
C HIS A 69 -16.15 11.75 8.07
N TYR A 70 -14.93 12.05 7.63
CA TYR A 70 -14.02 11.06 7.05
C TYR A 70 -12.70 10.98 7.83
N PRO A 71 -12.08 9.81 7.93
CA PRO A 71 -10.82 9.61 8.66
C PRO A 71 -9.60 10.14 7.87
N LEU A 72 -9.61 11.41 7.47
CA LEU A 72 -8.57 12.03 6.63
C LEU A 72 -7.20 12.08 7.31
N GLN A 73 -7.14 11.96 8.63
CA GLN A 73 -5.88 11.91 9.40
C GLN A 73 -5.05 10.66 9.11
N GLN A 74 -5.68 9.58 8.63
CA GLN A 74 -4.98 8.35 8.26
C GLN A 74 -4.37 8.38 6.87
N PHE A 75 -4.64 9.44 6.10
CA PHE A 75 -4.20 9.57 4.71
C PHE A 75 -3.02 10.54 4.63
N GLN A 76 -2.16 10.28 3.65
CA GLN A 76 -1.14 11.22 3.22
C GLN A 76 -1.80 12.48 2.66
N LYS A 77 -1.16 13.63 2.90
CA LYS A 77 -1.61 14.93 2.39
C LYS A 77 -1.22 15.10 0.92
#